data_AF-A0A2T9YH99-F1
#
_entry.id   AF-A0A2T9YH99-F1
#
_cell.length_a   1.000
_cell.length_b   1.000
_cell.length_c   1.000
_cell.angle_alpha   90.00
_cell.angle_beta   90.00
_cell.angle_gamma   90.00
#
_symmetry.space_group_name_H-M   'P 1'
#
loop_
_entity.id
_entity.type
_entity.pdbx_description
1 polymer ?
#
loop_
_entity_poly.entity_id
_entity_poly.type
_entity_poly.pdbx_seq_one_letter_code
_entity_poly.pdbx_strand_id
1 'polypeptide(L)'
;MYFVSISTFKNFVFFSKSKPIGVFSIYFIFNTLCLLIYLISQVILVVNTLDEYWPLGNILFAAAFFIIGQVIQFFLSNKICEAIKHYVDGLFFTTICTLLAVMMIYKYWDSITKEDLEFSVGGKGNVWEVKDVVNFDDDFAPYAGQANTNGFAASQSYVNYPNQQYADDKRNDQQAYYQQHPQ
;
A
#
# COMPACT_ATOMS: atom_id res chain seq x y z
N MET A 1 -27.67 -16.16 3.87
CA MET A 1 -27.87 -16.12 5.34
C MET A 1 -29.31 -16.42 5.77
N TYR A 2 -30.35 -15.77 5.21
CA TYR A 2 -31.76 -16.07 5.55
C TYR A 2 -32.19 -17.54 5.36
N PHE A 3 -31.61 -18.22 4.38
CA PHE A 3 -31.87 -19.64 4.11
C PHE A 3 -31.52 -20.56 5.30
N VAL A 4 -30.43 -20.28 6.02
CA VAL A 4 -29.98 -21.09 7.18
C VAL A 4 -30.91 -20.88 8.38
N SER A 5 -31.35 -19.64 8.60
CA SER A 5 -32.31 -19.30 9.65
C SER A 5 -33.67 -19.96 9.40
N ILE A 6 -34.18 -19.88 8.17
CA ILE A 6 -35.44 -20.53 7.77
C ILE A 6 -35.33 -22.06 7.89
N SER A 7 -34.22 -22.65 7.43
CA SER A 7 -34.00 -24.10 7.49
C SER A 7 -33.92 -24.63 8.94
N THR A 8 -33.41 -23.83 9.87
CA THR A 8 -33.38 -24.18 11.30
C THR A 8 -34.77 -24.13 11.93
N PHE A 9 -35.60 -23.15 11.59
CA PHE A 9 -36.98 -23.10 12.06
C PHE A 9 -37.86 -24.21 11.47
N LYS A 10 -37.53 -24.68 10.26
CA LYS A 10 -38.22 -25.77 9.54
C LYS A 10 -37.73 -27.19 9.87
N ASN A 11 -36.79 -27.36 10.82
CA ASN A 11 -36.26 -28.66 11.25
C ASN A 11 -35.69 -29.52 10.09
N PHE A 12 -34.94 -28.91 9.17
CA PHE A 12 -34.38 -29.62 8.02
C PHE A 12 -33.09 -30.34 8.39
N VAL A 13 -33.17 -31.67 8.49
CA VAL A 13 -32.11 -32.71 8.56
C VAL A 13 -31.03 -32.52 9.63
N PHE A 14 -30.23 -31.45 9.58
CA PHE A 14 -29.11 -31.18 10.50
C PHE A 14 -29.43 -30.10 11.55
N PHE A 15 -30.48 -29.31 11.34
CA PHE A 15 -30.81 -28.17 12.20
C PHE A 15 -32.08 -28.44 12.99
N SER A 16 -31.95 -28.78 14.27
CA SER A 16 -33.10 -28.94 15.16
C SER A 16 -33.40 -27.64 15.91
N LYS A 17 -34.68 -27.26 15.98
CA LYS A 17 -35.17 -26.07 16.68
C LYS A 17 -34.83 -26.06 18.18
N SER A 18 -34.65 -27.24 18.78
CA SER A 18 -34.42 -27.44 20.21
C SER A 18 -32.97 -27.15 20.64
N LYS A 19 -32.02 -27.18 19.69
CA LYS A 19 -30.61 -26.83 19.92
C LYS A 19 -30.10 -25.97 18.76
N PRO A 20 -30.19 -24.64 18.83
CA PRO A 20 -29.73 -23.74 17.76
C PRO A 20 -28.18 -23.68 17.62
N ILE A 21 -27.47 -24.72 18.06
CA ILE A 21 -26.01 -24.82 18.03
C ILE A 21 -25.45 -24.78 16.60
N GLY A 22 -26.21 -25.31 15.63
CA GLY A 22 -25.82 -25.30 14.22
C GLY A 22 -25.85 -23.91 13.60
N VAL A 23 -26.84 -23.09 13.97
CA VAL A 23 -26.90 -21.68 13.55
C VAL A 23 -25.76 -20.91 14.20
N PHE A 24 -25.61 -21.04 15.52
CA PHE A 24 -24.53 -20.35 16.24
C PHE A 24 -23.15 -20.69 15.67
N SER A 25 -22.91 -21.97 15.33
CA SER A 25 -21.64 -22.39 14.74
C SER A 25 -21.38 -21.76 13.37
N ILE A 26 -22.37 -21.72 12.48
CA ILE A 26 -22.22 -21.09 11.17
C ILE A 26 -22.07 -19.57 11.30
N TYR A 27 -22.75 -18.94 12.26
CA TYR A 27 -22.67 -17.49 12.43
C TYR A 27 -21.35 -17.02 13.06
N PHE A 28 -20.79 -17.78 14.01
CA PHE A 28 -19.54 -17.41 14.67
C PHE A 28 -18.32 -18.07 14.03
N ILE A 29 -18.25 -19.41 13.97
CA ILE A 29 -17.05 -20.12 13.53
C ILE A 29 -16.76 -19.86 12.04
N PHE A 30 -17.77 -19.95 11.17
CA PHE A 30 -17.52 -19.77 9.73
C PHE A 30 -17.10 -18.35 9.38
N ASN A 31 -17.75 -17.32 9.94
CA ASN A 31 -17.35 -15.92 9.72
C ASN A 31 -15.94 -15.63 10.23
N THR A 32 -15.59 -16.09 11.43
CA THR A 32 -14.23 -15.93 11.98
C THR A 32 -13.19 -16.68 11.15
N LEU A 33 -13.52 -17.88 10.65
CA LEU A 33 -12.63 -18.65 9.79
C LEU A 33 -12.38 -17.95 8.45
N CYS A 34 -13.43 -17.44 7.79
CA CYS A 34 -13.28 -16.66 6.57
C CYS A 34 -12.43 -15.40 6.77
N LEU A 35 -12.62 -14.69 7.89
CA LEU A 35 -11.79 -13.54 8.26
C LEU A 35 -10.33 -13.96 8.40
N LEU A 36 -10.05 -15.04 9.13
CA LEU A 36 -8.69 -15.53 9.34
C LEU A 36 -8.00 -15.88 8.02
N ILE A 37 -8.70 -16.60 7.13
CA ILE A 37 -8.18 -16.94 5.79
C ILE A 37 -7.89 -15.66 5.00
N TYR A 38 -8.81 -14.69 5.01
CA TYR A 38 -8.60 -13.41 4.34
C TYR A 38 -7.35 -12.69 4.89
N LEU A 39 -7.19 -12.62 6.21
CA LEU A 39 -6.05 -11.96 6.86
C LEU A 39 -4.72 -12.63 6.47
N ILE A 40 -4.66 -13.96 6.46
CA ILE A 40 -3.47 -14.70 6.05
C ILE A 40 -3.15 -14.41 4.57
N SER A 41 -4.16 -14.45 3.70
CA SER A 41 -4.00 -14.12 2.28
C SER A 41 -3.48 -12.69 2.08
N GLN A 42 -3.95 -11.72 2.87
CA GLN A 42 -3.46 -10.34 2.81
C GLN A 42 -1.98 -10.24 3.19
N VAL A 43 -1.55 -10.93 4.24
CA VAL A 43 -0.13 -10.95 4.64
C VAL A 43 0.75 -11.58 3.55
N ILE A 44 0.30 -12.69 2.95
CA ILE A 44 1.04 -13.36 1.86
C ILE A 44 1.15 -12.45 0.64
N LEU A 45 0.08 -11.76 0.26
CA LEU A 45 0.10 -10.82 -0.87
C LEU A 45 1.08 -9.67 -0.62
N VAL A 46 1.03 -9.03 0.55
CA VAL A 46 1.90 -7.90 0.87
C VAL A 46 3.37 -8.30 0.87
N VAL A 47 3.72 -9.44 1.50
CA VAL A 47 5.12 -9.89 1.58
C VAL A 47 5.67 -10.33 0.22
N ASN A 48 4.85 -10.90 -0.66
CA ASN A 48 5.30 -11.41 -1.95
C ASN A 48 5.22 -10.39 -3.10
N THR A 49 4.35 -9.38 -3.00
CA THR A 49 4.11 -8.41 -4.09
C THR A 49 4.67 -7.03 -3.80
N LEU A 50 4.74 -6.58 -2.53
CA LEU A 50 5.17 -5.23 -2.18
C LEU A 50 6.53 -5.27 -1.48
N ASP A 51 7.49 -4.48 -1.97
CA ASP A 51 8.81 -4.30 -1.34
C ASP A 51 8.75 -3.33 -0.13
N GLU A 52 7.58 -2.76 0.18
CA GLU A 52 7.38 -1.85 1.31
C GLU A 52 6.70 -2.54 2.51
N TYR A 53 7.45 -2.73 3.60
CA TYR A 53 6.95 -3.41 4.81
C TYR A 53 6.11 -2.51 5.75
N TRP A 54 5.96 -1.22 5.45
CA TRP A 54 5.15 -0.29 6.24
C TRP A 54 3.65 -0.68 6.34
N PRO A 55 2.95 -1.07 5.25
CA PRO A 55 1.59 -1.63 5.30
C PRO A 55 1.45 -2.88 6.17
N LEU A 56 2.49 -3.72 6.26
CA LEU A 56 2.47 -4.95 7.07
C LEU A 56 2.26 -4.65 8.56
N GLY A 57 2.86 -3.56 9.05
CA GLY A 57 2.62 -3.08 10.41
C GLY A 57 1.16 -2.71 10.65
N ASN A 58 0.53 -1.99 9.72
CA ASN A 58 -0.85 -1.52 9.87
C ASN A 58 -1.85 -2.68 9.99
N ILE A 59 -1.72 -3.72 9.16
CA ILE A 59 -2.61 -4.89 9.22
C ILE A 59 -2.38 -5.74 10.49
N LEU A 60 -1.12 -5.84 10.95
CA LEU A 60 -0.81 -6.53 12.20
C LEU A 60 -1.41 -5.81 13.42
N PHE A 61 -1.29 -4.49 13.48
CA PHE A 61 -1.90 -3.68 14.54
C PHE A 61 -3.44 -3.75 14.48
N ALA A 62 -4.03 -3.73 13.29
CA ALA A 62 -5.47 -3.92 13.14
C ALA A 62 -5.94 -5.26 13.72
N ALA A 63 -5.23 -6.34 13.39
CA ALA A 63 -5.51 -7.68 13.90
C ALA A 63 -5.38 -7.75 15.42
N ALA A 64 -4.32 -7.18 15.97
CA ALA A 64 -4.07 -7.15 17.41
C ALA A 64 -5.20 -6.43 18.17
N PHE A 65 -5.58 -5.22 17.72
CA PHE A 65 -6.70 -4.50 18.33
C PHE A 65 -8.02 -5.27 18.19
N PHE A 66 -8.30 -5.87 17.03
CA PHE A 66 -9.52 -6.67 16.86
C PHE A 66 -9.56 -7.85 17.85
N ILE A 67 -8.46 -8.60 18.01
CA ILE A 67 -8.37 -9.73 18.95
C ILE A 67 -8.53 -9.25 20.39
N ILE A 68 -7.87 -8.16 20.77
CA ILE A 68 -8.00 -7.57 22.12
C ILE A 68 -9.47 -7.19 22.39
N GLY A 69 -10.15 -6.57 21.42
CA GLY A 69 -11.58 -6.27 21.50
C GLY A 69 -12.43 -7.51 21.75
N GLN A 70 -12.20 -8.60 21.00
CA GLN A 70 -12.93 -9.86 21.22
C GLN A 70 -12.64 -10.45 22.61
N VAL A 71 -11.40 -10.42 23.08
CA VAL A 71 -11.04 -10.93 24.42
C VAL A 71 -11.74 -10.12 25.51
N ILE A 72 -11.82 -8.79 25.37
CA ILE A 72 -12.54 -7.92 26.29
C ILE A 72 -14.02 -8.32 26.35
N GLN A 73 -14.65 -8.51 25.20
CA GLN A 73 -16.06 -8.88 25.09
C GLN A 73 -16.38 -10.25 25.72
N PHE A 74 -15.54 -11.26 25.50
CA PHE A 74 -15.85 -12.62 25.93
C PHE A 74 -15.39 -12.94 27.35
N PHE A 75 -14.24 -12.41 27.79
CA PHE A 75 -13.65 -12.77 29.09
C PHE A 75 -13.77 -11.66 30.13
N LEU A 76 -13.63 -10.41 29.71
CA LEU A 76 -13.49 -9.28 30.63
C LEU A 76 -14.80 -8.53 30.87
N SER A 77 -15.84 -8.75 30.06
CA SER A 77 -17.13 -8.05 30.16
C SER A 77 -17.75 -8.11 31.56
N ASN A 78 -17.83 -9.29 32.18
CA ASN A 78 -18.40 -9.44 33.52
C ASN A 78 -17.53 -8.76 34.60
N LYS A 79 -16.20 -8.82 34.46
CA LYS A 79 -15.26 -8.22 35.42
C LYS A 79 -15.33 -6.70 35.38
N ILE A 80 -15.46 -6.14 34.18
CA ILE A 80 -15.61 -4.71 33.96
C ILE A 80 -16.95 -4.23 34.51
N CYS A 81 -18.05 -4.92 34.17
CA CYS A 81 -19.39 -4.56 34.63
C CYS A 81 -19.50 -4.45 36.17
N GLU A 82 -18.88 -5.37 36.91
CA GLU A 82 -18.85 -5.35 38.37
C GLU A 82 -17.94 -4.24 38.95
N ALA A 83 -16.80 -3.97 38.32
CA ALA A 83 -15.81 -2.97 38.78
C ALA A 83 -16.34 -1.51 38.73
N ILE A 84 -17.21 -1.21 37.77
CA ILE A 84 -17.77 0.14 37.54
C ILE A 84 -19.27 0.21 37.85
N LYS A 85 -19.77 -0.65 38.75
CA LYS A 85 -21.14 -0.61 39.29
C LYS A 85 -22.22 -0.61 38.20
N HIS A 86 -22.06 -1.42 37.14
CA HIS A 86 -23.05 -1.59 36.06
C HIS A 86 -23.34 -0.33 35.20
N TYR A 87 -22.47 0.69 35.21
CA TYR A 87 -22.63 1.85 34.32
C TYR A 87 -22.10 1.62 32.90
N VAL A 88 -21.04 0.82 32.75
CA VAL A 88 -20.42 0.51 31.45
C VAL A 88 -20.10 -0.99 31.39
N ASP A 89 -20.30 -1.59 30.21
CA ASP A 89 -20.06 -3.01 29.94
C ASP A 89 -18.85 -3.20 29.01
N GLY A 90 -18.33 -4.42 28.91
CA GLY A 90 -17.27 -4.80 27.99
C GLY A 90 -17.57 -4.45 26.52
N LEU A 91 -18.85 -4.37 26.15
CA LEU A 91 -19.30 -3.90 24.83
C LEU A 91 -18.75 -2.52 24.45
N PHE A 92 -18.72 -1.58 25.40
CA PHE A 92 -18.25 -0.22 25.12
C PHE A 92 -16.75 -0.18 24.77
N PHE A 93 -15.93 -0.92 25.50
CA PHE A 93 -14.50 -1.01 25.20
C PHE A 93 -14.23 -1.81 23.92
N THR A 94 -15.03 -2.84 23.67
CA THR A 94 -14.96 -3.64 22.45
C THR A 94 -15.25 -2.81 21.21
N THR A 95 -16.28 -1.95 21.24
CA THR A 95 -16.60 -1.09 20.09
C THR A 95 -15.50 -0.08 19.83
N ILE A 96 -14.91 0.56 20.85
CA ILE A 96 -13.77 1.47 20.69
C ILE A 96 -12.58 0.74 20.05
N CYS A 97 -12.24 -0.44 20.56
CA CYS A 97 -11.12 -1.23 20.04
C CYS A 97 -11.38 -1.68 18.59
N THR A 98 -12.62 -2.03 18.27
CA THR A 98 -13.04 -2.39 16.91
C THR A 98 -12.97 -1.18 15.96
N LEU A 99 -13.36 0.02 16.41
CA LEU A 99 -13.21 1.24 15.62
C LEU A 99 -11.73 1.54 15.34
N LEU A 100 -10.85 1.37 16.32
CA LEU A 100 -9.40 1.51 16.11
C LEU A 100 -8.86 0.47 15.11
N ALA A 101 -9.31 -0.78 15.18
CA ALA A 101 -8.93 -1.82 14.22
C ALA A 101 -9.35 -1.44 12.79
N VAL A 102 -10.58 -0.93 12.62
CA VAL A 102 -11.10 -0.47 11.33
C VAL A 102 -10.28 0.72 10.79
N MET A 103 -9.88 1.67 11.64
CA MET A 103 -9.01 2.77 11.22
C MET A 103 -7.64 2.29 10.74
N MET A 104 -7.06 1.27 11.38
CA MET A 104 -5.78 0.69 10.93
C MET A 104 -5.93 -0.07 9.60
N ILE A 105 -7.07 -0.72 9.36
CA ILE A 105 -7.41 -1.32 8.06
C ILE A 105 -7.54 -0.24 6.98
N TYR A 106 -8.14 0.91 7.28
CA TYR A 106 -8.21 2.01 6.32
C TYR A 106 -6.82 2.53 5.95
N LYS A 107 -5.92 2.71 6.93
CA LYS A 107 -4.54 3.10 6.65
C LYS A 107 -3.79 2.06 5.81
N TYR A 108 -4.06 0.77 6.05
CA TYR A 108 -3.54 -0.34 5.25
C TYR A 108 -4.02 -0.29 3.80
N TRP A 109 -5.32 -0.07 3.59
CA TRP A 109 -5.91 0.07 2.25
C TRP A 109 -5.30 1.25 1.49
N ASP A 110 -5.24 2.41 2.15
CA ASP A 110 -4.63 3.62 1.59
C ASP A 110 -3.15 3.40 1.20
N SER A 111 -2.41 2.56 1.94
CA SER A 111 -1.02 2.22 1.58
C SER A 111 -0.84 1.22 0.44
N ILE A 112 -1.88 0.50 0.00
CA ILE A 112 -1.78 -0.46 -1.12
C ILE A 112 -2.22 0.17 -2.45
N THR A 113 -3.05 1.21 -2.41
CA THR A 113 -3.59 1.86 -3.62
C THR A 113 -2.94 3.21 -3.91
N LYS A 114 -1.88 3.59 -3.20
CA LYS A 114 -1.18 4.87 -3.41
C LYS A 114 -0.40 4.87 -4.70
N GLU A 115 0.33 3.79 -4.95
CA GLU A 115 1.01 3.51 -6.21
C GLU A 115 0.04 3.48 -7.40
N ASP A 116 -1.20 3.00 -7.23
CA ASP A 116 -2.17 2.93 -8.33
C ASP A 116 -2.72 4.31 -8.78
N LEU A 117 -2.69 5.32 -7.90
CA LEU A 117 -3.25 6.66 -8.16
C LEU A 117 -2.26 7.61 -8.84
N GLU A 118 -0.95 7.45 -8.59
CA GLU A 118 0.10 8.22 -9.27
C GLU A 118 0.33 7.80 -10.73
N PHE A 119 -0.20 6.65 -11.14
CA PHE A 119 -0.20 6.18 -12.53
C PHE A 119 -1.52 6.44 -13.29
N SER A 120 -2.58 6.96 -12.65
CA SER A 120 -3.87 7.27 -13.31
C SER A 120 -4.18 8.76 -13.48
N VAL A 121 -3.53 9.68 -12.76
CA VAL A 121 -3.46 11.09 -13.17
C VAL A 121 -2.12 11.31 -13.84
N GLY A 122 -2.15 11.56 -15.15
CA GLY A 122 -0.97 11.65 -16.02
C GLY A 122 0.20 12.36 -15.35
N GLY A 123 1.23 11.58 -15.00
CA GLY A 123 2.58 12.06 -14.80
C GLY A 123 3.00 12.75 -16.10
N LYS A 124 2.81 14.07 -16.12
CA LYS A 124 3.25 14.97 -17.17
C LYS A 124 4.78 15.05 -17.10
N GLY A 125 5.44 13.96 -17.45
CA GLY A 125 6.85 13.90 -17.77
C GLY A 125 6.98 13.79 -19.28
N ASN A 126 6.53 14.83 -19.98
CA ASN A 126 6.80 15.17 -21.37
C ASN A 126 7.46 14.07 -22.24
N VAL A 127 6.74 12.99 -22.55
CA VAL A 127 7.18 11.99 -23.55
C VAL A 127 7.23 12.60 -24.97
N TRP A 128 6.63 13.78 -25.14
CA TRP A 128 6.64 14.57 -26.37
C TRP A 128 7.28 15.95 -26.22
N GLU A 129 8.13 16.19 -25.22
CA GLU A 129 9.14 17.24 -25.41
C GLU A 129 10.13 16.70 -26.44
N VAL A 130 9.75 16.85 -27.70
CA VAL A 130 10.72 17.12 -28.75
C VAL A 130 11.52 18.28 -28.20
N LYS A 131 12.68 17.99 -27.61
CA LYS A 131 13.76 18.95 -27.55
C LYS A 131 13.94 19.33 -29.00
N ASP A 132 13.41 20.49 -29.38
CA ASP A 132 13.75 21.11 -30.65
C ASP A 132 15.25 20.95 -30.76
N VAL A 133 15.67 20.20 -31.78
CA VAL A 133 17.05 20.14 -32.21
C VAL A 133 17.43 21.57 -32.51
N VAL A 134 17.94 22.26 -31.50
CA VAL A 134 18.74 23.46 -31.68
C VAL A 134 19.95 22.97 -32.45
N ASN A 135 19.86 23.08 -33.78
CA ASN A 135 21.04 23.11 -34.63
C ASN A 135 21.87 24.28 -34.11
N PHE A 136 23.03 23.98 -33.54
CA PHE A 136 24.00 24.97 -33.12
C PHE A 136 24.60 25.74 -34.31
N ASP A 137 24.22 25.39 -35.55
CA ASP A 137 24.67 26.01 -36.79
C ASP A 137 23.69 27.08 -37.31
N ASP A 138 22.52 27.27 -36.67
CA ASP A 138 21.65 28.41 -36.95
C ASP A 138 22.12 29.62 -36.12
N ASP A 139 23.27 30.17 -36.51
CA ASP A 139 23.66 31.54 -36.23
C ASP A 139 22.44 32.45 -36.52
N PHE A 140 21.77 33.01 -35.50
CA PHE A 140 20.90 34.21 -35.52
C PHE A 140 19.78 34.13 -34.46
N ALA A 141 20.11 34.26 -33.18
CA ALA A 141 19.16 34.73 -32.17
C ALA A 141 19.85 35.61 -31.11
N PRO A 142 20.03 36.92 -31.35
CA PRO A 142 20.77 37.81 -30.45
C PRO A 142 19.98 38.23 -29.19
N TYR A 143 18.97 37.47 -28.76
CA TYR A 143 18.11 37.86 -27.64
C TYR A 143 17.63 36.67 -26.79
N ALA A 144 18.57 35.91 -26.23
CA ALA A 144 18.31 35.05 -25.07
C ALA A 144 19.23 35.49 -23.91
N GLY A 145 18.93 36.67 -23.38
CA GLY A 145 19.58 37.20 -22.18
C GLY A 145 19.08 36.48 -20.93
N GLN A 146 20.03 35.94 -20.16
CA GLN A 146 19.97 35.65 -18.72
C GLN A 146 18.76 34.84 -18.19
N ALA A 147 18.94 33.52 -18.10
CA ALA A 147 18.22 32.71 -17.11
C ALA A 147 19.09 32.55 -15.85
N ASN A 148 18.54 33.03 -14.73
CA ASN A 148 19.15 33.08 -13.39
C ASN A 148 19.32 31.66 -12.82
N THR A 149 20.56 31.27 -12.52
CA THR A 149 20.90 30.01 -11.83
C THR A 149 20.84 30.21 -10.32
N ASN A 150 19.65 30.16 -9.72
CA ASN A 150 19.51 29.97 -8.27
C ASN A 150 18.23 29.21 -7.95
N GLY A 151 18.39 27.96 -7.51
CA GLY A 151 17.33 27.21 -6.84
C GLY A 151 17.19 25.80 -7.37
N PHE A 152 17.22 24.85 -6.43
CA PHE A 152 16.80 23.46 -6.56
C PHE A 152 17.86 22.48 -7.08
N ALA A 153 18.78 22.16 -6.15
CA ALA A 153 19.36 20.83 -6.07
C ALA A 153 18.24 19.80 -5.82
N ALA A 154 18.01 18.93 -6.79
CA ALA A 154 17.35 17.65 -6.57
C ALA A 154 17.82 16.67 -7.65
N SER A 155 18.71 15.76 -7.23
CA SER A 155 18.81 14.36 -7.67
C SER A 155 18.41 14.05 -9.11
N GLN A 156 19.40 13.86 -9.99
CA GLN A 156 19.20 13.08 -11.21
C GLN A 156 20.17 11.91 -11.30
N SER A 157 19.55 10.75 -11.26
CA SER A 157 20.03 9.40 -11.52
C SER A 157 20.76 9.33 -12.86
N TYR A 158 21.95 8.75 -12.86
CA TYR A 158 22.75 8.51 -14.05
C TYR A 158 22.03 7.55 -15.01
N VAL A 159 21.44 8.09 -16.07
CA VAL A 159 21.11 7.33 -17.29
C VAL A 159 22.30 7.49 -18.23
N ASN A 160 23.03 6.39 -18.44
CA ASN A 160 24.18 6.32 -19.34
C ASN A 160 23.67 6.29 -20.80
N TYR A 161 23.93 7.36 -21.56
CA TYR A 161 23.65 7.42 -23.00
C TYR A 161 24.89 7.03 -23.80
N PRO A 162 24.76 6.35 -24.96
CA PRO A 162 25.87 5.78 -25.73
C PRO A 162 26.84 6.81 -26.38
N ASN A 163 26.69 8.11 -26.10
CA ASN A 163 27.50 9.16 -26.70
C ASN A 163 28.93 9.24 -26.11
N GLN A 164 29.18 8.67 -24.92
CA GLN A 164 30.52 8.60 -24.35
C GLN A 164 31.50 7.82 -25.24
N GLN A 165 31.03 6.81 -25.96
CA GLN A 165 31.87 5.97 -26.80
C GLN A 165 32.33 6.68 -28.08
N TYR A 166 31.54 7.64 -28.58
CA TYR A 166 31.88 8.44 -29.76
C TYR A 166 32.89 9.56 -29.43
N ALA A 167 32.85 10.10 -28.20
CA ALA A 167 33.79 11.11 -27.73
C ALA A 167 35.18 10.53 -27.38
N ASP A 168 35.24 9.28 -26.91
CA ASP A 168 36.50 8.59 -26.60
C ASP A 168 37.28 8.21 -27.88
N ASP A 169 36.57 7.74 -28.91
CA ASP A 169 37.14 7.41 -30.22
C ASP A 169 37.84 8.62 -30.85
N LYS A 170 37.18 9.79 -30.86
CA LYS A 170 37.76 11.05 -31.36
C LYS A 170 38.96 11.52 -30.55
N ARG A 171 39.00 11.26 -29.23
CA ARG A 171 40.15 11.59 -28.38
C ARG A 171 41.34 10.71 -28.71
N ASN A 172 41.13 9.42 -28.96
CA ASN A 172 42.19 8.48 -29.31
C ASN A 172 42.77 8.78 -30.70
N ASP A 173 41.93 9.15 -31.67
CA ASP A 173 42.37 9.61 -33.00
C ASP A 173 43.21 10.89 -32.91
N GLN A 174 42.79 11.84 -32.07
CA GLN A 174 43.52 13.08 -31.91
C GLN A 174 44.87 12.88 -31.21
N GLN A 175 44.95 11.95 -30.24
CA GLN A 175 46.22 11.58 -29.62
C GLN A 175 47.17 10.84 -30.58
N ALA A 176 46.64 10.01 -31.48
CA ALA A 176 47.42 9.34 -32.52
C ALA A 176 48.04 10.33 -33.52
N TYR A 177 47.34 11.42 -33.86
CA TYR A 177 47.84 12.46 -34.77
C TYR A 177 49.08 13.19 -34.22
N TYR A 178 49.08 13.54 -32.92
CA TYR A 178 50.22 14.24 -32.29
C TYR A 178 51.45 13.35 -32.09
N GLN A 179 51.29 12.02 -32.09
CA GLN A 179 52.43 11.09 -32.02
C GLN A 179 53.14 10.89 -33.36
N GLN A 180 52.45 11.13 -34.49
CA GLN A 180 53.02 10.97 -35.84
C GLN A 180 53.71 12.23 -36.36
N HIS A 181 53.43 13.40 -35.75
CA HIS A 181 54.07 14.67 -36.07
C HIS A 181 54.63 15.36 -34.81
N PRO A 182 55.80 14.93 -34.31
CA PRO A 182 56.54 15.72 -33.33
C PRO A 182 57.04 17.00 -33.99
N GLN A 183 56.88 18.14 -33.30
CA GLN A 183 57.45 19.43 -33.71
C GLN A 183 58.98 19.33 -33.86
#